data_AF-A0A942SP08-F1
#
_entry.id   AF-A0A942SP08-F1
#
_cell.length_a   1.000
_cell.length_b   1.000
_cell.length_c   1.000
_cell.angle_alpha   90.00
_cell.angle_beta   90.00
_cell.angle_gamma   90.00
#
_symmetry.space_group_name_H-M   'P 1'
#
loop_
_entity.id
_entity.type
_entity.pdbx_description
1 polymer ?
#
loop_
_entity_poly.entity_id
_entity_poly.type
_entity_poly.pdbx_seq_one_letter_code
_entity_poly.pdbx_strand_id
1 'polypeptide(L)'
;MENFEQVEQSSENNVEVAEPQTQVQQEQSANTSEVANPNPVQDADTNAYYADMRRKQELDQYRTQAETAQQQLDRAARLAGYQSHEELVSALDEMERQQQLQEYEQAGINPDVLNKFLEQHPAIQYAKQMEAQQREQERFQNEANEFFSEFPNVKAEDIQPEVFQLQQQKGLSLLDAYLRVNYKSFSQQAEQQTIQKLQSNALSSPGALGGGEVNHNTSISSLSSKDFSSLVDQVLRGERKQL
;
A
#
# COMPACT_ATOMS: atom_id res chain seq x y z
N MET A 1 66.17 -38.46 -39.58
CA MET A 1 67.15 -37.37 -39.62
C MET A 1 66.38 -36.11 -39.21
N GLU A 2 66.20 -35.86 -37.91
CA GLU A 2 67.18 -35.29 -36.98
C GLU A 2 67.64 -33.88 -37.37
N ASN A 3 67.16 -32.90 -36.60
CA ASN A 3 67.91 -31.90 -35.79
C ASN A 3 67.23 -30.52 -35.82
N PHE A 4 66.66 -30.07 -34.70
CA PHE A 4 67.29 -29.30 -33.59
C PHE A 4 67.65 -27.87 -34.05
N GLU A 5 67.45 -26.74 -33.36
CA GLU A 5 66.85 -26.29 -32.10
C GLU A 5 67.12 -24.75 -32.02
N GLN A 6 66.49 -24.05 -31.07
CA GLN A 6 66.71 -22.67 -30.56
C GLN A 6 65.88 -21.53 -31.21
N VAL A 7 64.90 -20.91 -30.51
CA VAL A 7 64.94 -20.06 -29.27
C VAL A 7 65.60 -18.71 -29.63
N GLU A 8 64.96 -17.53 -29.66
CA GLU A 8 64.37 -16.69 -28.59
C GLU A 8 63.95 -15.35 -29.30
N GLN A 9 62.83 -14.65 -29.11
CA GLN A 9 62.48 -13.67 -28.06
C GLN A 9 61.10 -13.06 -28.45
N SER A 10 60.07 -13.16 -27.62
CA SER A 10 59.60 -12.14 -26.67
C SER A 10 59.02 -10.86 -27.29
N SER A 11 57.68 -10.71 -27.28
CA SER A 11 56.94 -9.46 -26.95
C SER A 11 55.43 -9.72 -26.99
N GLU A 12 54.91 -10.38 -25.97
CA GLU A 12 53.49 -10.31 -25.61
C GLU A 12 53.25 -8.97 -24.92
N ASN A 13 52.43 -8.11 -25.54
CA ASN A 13 51.88 -6.91 -24.91
C ASN A 13 50.82 -7.35 -23.88
N ASN A 14 51.28 -7.68 -22.69
CA ASN A 14 50.43 -7.88 -21.53
C ASN A 14 50.18 -6.51 -20.89
N VAL A 15 49.00 -5.93 -21.12
CA VAL A 15 48.53 -4.73 -20.42
C VAL A 15 48.12 -5.16 -19.02
N GLU A 16 49.04 -4.99 -18.09
CA GLU A 16 48.84 -5.21 -16.66
C GLU A 16 47.84 -4.17 -16.13
N VAL A 17 46.65 -4.64 -15.76
CA VAL A 17 45.62 -3.86 -15.08
C VAL A 17 46.11 -3.60 -13.66
N ALA A 18 46.49 -2.35 -13.39
CA ALA A 18 46.86 -1.91 -12.06
C ALA A 18 45.65 -1.94 -11.12
N GLU A 19 45.64 -2.87 -10.17
CA GLU A 19 44.81 -2.80 -8.96
C GLU A 19 45.31 -1.65 -8.06
N PRO A 20 44.45 -0.76 -7.55
CA PRO A 20 44.86 0.21 -6.55
C PRO A 20 45.04 -0.49 -5.20
N GLN A 21 46.30 -0.75 -4.82
CA GLN A 21 46.66 -1.10 -3.45
C GLN A 21 46.33 0.07 -2.53
N THR A 22 45.30 -0.12 -1.69
CA THR A 22 45.01 0.81 -0.60
C THR A 22 46.03 0.56 0.50
N GLN A 23 46.99 1.47 0.66
CA GLN A 23 47.94 1.46 1.76
C GLN A 23 47.20 1.67 3.09
N VAL A 24 47.24 0.64 3.94
CA VAL A 24 46.82 0.73 5.34
C VAL A 24 47.95 1.45 6.09
N GLN A 25 47.81 2.75 6.30
CA GLN A 25 48.71 3.54 7.11
C GLN A 25 48.34 3.31 8.58
N GLN A 26 49.13 2.52 9.30
CA GLN A 26 49.07 2.41 10.75
C GLN A 26 49.60 3.72 11.35
N GLU A 27 48.69 4.59 11.77
CA GLU A 27 49.04 5.71 12.63
C GLU A 27 49.23 5.22 14.07
N GLN A 28 50.38 5.61 14.60
CA GLN A 28 50.88 5.31 15.93
C GLN A 28 49.97 5.91 17.01
N SER A 29 49.60 5.10 17.99
CA SER A 29 48.92 5.54 19.20
C SER A 29 49.83 6.46 20.03
N ALA A 30 49.58 7.77 19.95
CA ALA A 30 50.05 8.74 20.93
C ALA A 30 48.96 8.94 21.99
N ASN A 31 49.23 8.36 23.15
CA ASN A 31 48.49 8.49 24.39
C ASN A 31 48.34 9.97 24.77
N THR A 32 47.18 10.55 24.53
CA THR A 32 46.74 11.81 25.13
C THR A 32 45.36 11.58 25.73
N SER A 33 45.32 11.58 27.06
CA SER A 33 44.11 11.54 27.86
C SER A 33 43.35 12.85 27.67
N GLU A 34 42.63 12.99 26.57
CA GLU A 34 41.52 13.94 26.48
C GLU A 34 40.27 13.26 27.01
N VAL A 35 39.67 13.90 28.01
CA VAL A 35 38.40 13.53 28.62
C VAL A 35 37.36 13.45 27.49
N ALA A 36 37.06 12.24 27.05
CA ALA A 36 35.96 11.97 26.15
C ALA A 36 34.68 12.35 26.89
N ASN A 37 34.19 13.57 26.64
CA ASN A 37 32.80 13.90 26.87
C ASN A 37 32.00 12.80 26.16
N PRO A 38 31.16 12.03 26.88
CA PRO A 38 30.32 11.05 26.21
C PRO A 38 29.43 11.84 25.27
N ASN A 39 29.60 11.65 23.96
CA ASN A 39 28.59 12.07 22.99
C ASN A 39 27.25 11.59 23.53
N PRO A 40 26.22 12.46 23.62
CA PRO A 40 24.94 12.04 24.15
C PRO A 40 24.49 10.85 23.31
N VAL A 41 24.40 9.68 23.96
CA VAL A 41 23.84 8.48 23.36
C VAL A 41 22.43 8.88 22.97
N GLN A 42 22.20 9.10 21.66
CA GLN A 42 20.90 9.49 21.16
C GLN A 42 19.91 8.41 21.58
N ASP A 43 18.82 8.84 22.21
CA ASP A 43 17.75 7.94 22.63
C ASP A 43 17.23 7.14 21.43
N ALA A 44 16.75 5.91 21.66
CA ALA A 44 16.31 5.01 20.60
C ALA A 44 15.25 5.67 19.70
N ASP A 45 14.35 6.46 20.31
CA ASP A 45 13.31 7.21 19.61
C ASP A 45 13.89 8.35 18.74
N THR A 46 14.95 8.99 19.21
CA THR A 46 15.64 10.04 18.45
C THR A 46 16.37 9.44 17.24
N ASN A 47 17.02 8.29 17.43
CA ASN A 47 17.67 7.57 16.34
C ASN A 47 16.66 7.03 15.31
N ALA A 48 15.52 6.49 15.77
CA ALA A 48 14.44 6.06 14.90
C ALA A 48 13.86 7.22 14.07
N TYR A 49 13.67 8.39 14.68
CA TYR A 49 13.22 9.59 13.98
C TYR A 49 14.21 10.05 12.89
N TYR A 50 15.51 10.07 13.18
CA TYR A 50 16.52 10.40 12.18
C TYR A 50 16.66 9.32 11.09
N ALA A 51 16.48 8.04 11.42
CA ALA A 51 16.44 6.97 10.44
C ALA A 51 15.26 7.13 9.47
N ASP A 52 14.07 7.46 9.98
CA ASP A 52 12.89 7.77 9.15
C ASP A 52 13.12 8.98 8.26
N MET A 53 13.74 10.04 8.79
CA MET A 53 14.06 11.23 8.02
C MET A 53 15.03 10.91 6.87
N ARG A 54 16.08 10.11 7.11
CA ARG A 54 17.01 9.66 6.08
C ARG A 54 16.30 8.83 5.01
N ARG A 55 15.46 7.87 5.41
CA ARG A 55 14.66 7.05 4.47
C ARG A 55 13.78 7.90 3.58
N LYS A 56 13.10 8.91 4.14
CA LYS A 56 12.27 9.85 3.37
C LYS A 56 13.11 10.69 2.41
N GLN A 57 14.22 11.23 2.88
CA GLN A 57 15.11 12.03 2.05
C GLN A 57 15.72 11.22 0.90
N GLU A 58 16.12 9.98 1.14
CA GLU A 58 16.59 9.05 0.11
C GLU A 58 15.49 8.79 -0.91
N LEU A 59 14.27 8.48 -0.46
CA LEU A 59 13.12 8.26 -1.34
C LEU A 59 12.82 9.47 -2.23
N ASP A 60 12.84 10.68 -1.65
CA ASP A 60 12.60 11.92 -2.39
C ASP A 60 13.71 12.21 -3.40
N GLN A 61 14.96 11.90 -3.05
CA GLN A 61 16.09 11.98 -4.00
C GLN A 61 15.91 11.00 -5.15
N TYR A 62 15.56 9.74 -4.88
CA TYR A 62 15.28 8.75 -5.93
C TYR A 62 14.15 9.19 -6.85
N ARG A 63 13.06 9.73 -6.29
CA ARG A 63 11.94 10.27 -7.08
C ARG A 63 12.39 11.40 -7.99
N THR A 64 13.12 12.37 -7.44
CA THR A 64 13.64 13.50 -8.21
C THR A 64 14.57 13.02 -9.34
N GLN A 65 15.47 12.08 -9.03
CA GLN A 65 16.37 11.50 -10.03
C GLN A 65 15.59 10.78 -11.14
N ALA A 66 14.59 9.97 -10.78
CA ALA A 66 13.74 9.28 -11.74
C ALA A 66 12.96 10.25 -12.65
N GLU A 67 12.38 11.31 -12.08
CA GLU A 67 11.67 12.35 -12.83
C GLU A 67 12.60 13.08 -13.80
N THR A 68 13.79 13.46 -13.35
CA THR A 68 14.78 14.11 -14.24
C THR A 68 15.27 13.19 -15.36
N ALA A 69 15.48 11.91 -15.07
CA ALA A 69 15.84 10.92 -16.09
C ALA A 69 14.71 10.76 -17.11
N GLN A 70 13.45 10.64 -16.67
CA GLN A 70 12.30 10.56 -17.56
C GLN A 70 12.19 11.79 -18.47
N GLN A 71 12.36 13.00 -17.92
CA GLN A 71 12.35 14.22 -18.73
C GLN A 71 13.48 14.27 -19.76
N GLN A 72 14.66 13.76 -19.43
CA GLN A 72 15.78 13.67 -20.37
C GLN A 72 15.49 12.66 -21.50
N LEU A 73 14.90 11.52 -21.18
CA LEU A 73 14.48 10.52 -22.15
C LEU A 73 13.38 11.07 -23.07
N ASP A 74 12.37 11.75 -22.52
CA ASP A 74 11.32 12.39 -23.31
C ASP A 74 11.88 13.48 -24.23
N ARG A 75 12.88 14.24 -23.76
CA ARG A 75 13.58 15.20 -24.60
C ARG A 75 14.32 14.52 -25.74
N ALA A 76 15.03 13.42 -25.48
CA ALA A 76 15.72 12.66 -26.50
C ALA A 76 14.74 12.08 -27.54
N ALA A 77 13.60 11.56 -27.08
CA ALA A 77 12.54 11.08 -27.95
C ALA A 77 11.96 12.18 -28.85
N ARG A 78 11.70 13.37 -28.30
CA ARG A 78 11.26 14.54 -29.09
C ARG A 78 12.29 15.00 -30.10
N LEU A 79 13.58 14.92 -29.79
CA LEU A 79 14.65 15.20 -30.75
C LEU A 79 14.66 14.18 -31.89
N ALA A 80 14.32 12.91 -31.60
CA ALA A 80 14.15 11.86 -32.60
C ALA A 80 12.79 11.93 -33.35
N GLY A 81 11.90 12.85 -32.99
CA GLY A 81 10.61 13.07 -33.64
C GLY A 81 9.41 12.35 -33.00
N TYR A 82 9.57 11.73 -31.83
CA TYR A 82 8.51 11.04 -31.08
C TYR A 82 7.95 11.91 -29.95
N GLN A 83 6.71 11.66 -29.52
CA GLN A 83 6.02 12.50 -28.52
C GLN A 83 6.50 12.23 -27.08
N SER A 84 6.86 10.98 -26.77
CA SER A 84 7.39 10.51 -25.48
C SER A 84 8.45 9.44 -25.66
N HIS A 85 9.24 9.17 -24.62
CA HIS A 85 10.20 8.08 -24.62
C HIS A 85 9.54 6.70 -24.76
N GLU A 86 8.34 6.51 -24.21
CA GLU A 86 7.57 5.27 -24.37
C GLU A 86 7.23 5.01 -25.84
N GLU A 87 6.84 6.05 -26.58
CA GLU A 87 6.56 5.93 -28.02
C GLU A 87 7.83 5.61 -28.81
N LEU A 88 8.96 6.25 -28.47
CA LEU A 88 10.25 5.93 -29.08
C LEU A 88 10.63 4.46 -28.84
N VAL A 89 10.53 3.98 -27.60
CA VAL A 89 10.86 2.58 -27.26
C VAL A 89 9.93 1.63 -28.01
N SER A 90 8.62 1.89 -28.02
CA SER A 90 7.67 1.05 -28.76
C SER A 90 7.96 1.04 -30.27
N ALA A 91 8.42 2.15 -30.85
CA ALA A 91 8.78 2.22 -32.26
C ALA A 91 10.07 1.45 -32.56
N LEU A 92 11.05 1.49 -31.66
CA LEU A 92 12.27 0.69 -31.75
C LEU A 92 11.95 -0.81 -31.66
N ASP A 93 11.13 -1.22 -30.68
CA ASP A 93 10.71 -2.62 -30.52
C ASP A 93 9.99 -3.14 -31.76
N GLU A 94 9.13 -2.31 -32.38
CA GLU A 94 8.42 -2.66 -33.60
C GLU A 94 9.37 -2.78 -34.80
N MET A 95 10.34 -1.87 -34.91
CA MET A 95 11.38 -1.93 -35.94
C MET A 95 12.25 -3.18 -35.79
N GLU A 96 12.69 -3.51 -34.58
CA GLU A 96 13.49 -4.71 -34.29
C GLU A 96 12.70 -5.98 -34.63
N ARG A 97 11.42 -6.04 -34.25
CA ARG A 97 10.54 -7.15 -34.61
C ARG A 97 10.40 -7.29 -36.12
N GLN A 98 10.23 -6.19 -36.84
CA GLN A 98 10.13 -6.23 -38.31
C GLN A 98 11.44 -6.70 -38.96
N GLN A 99 12.59 -6.25 -38.48
CA GLN A 99 13.88 -6.76 -38.97
C GLN A 99 14.02 -8.25 -38.72
N GLN A 100 13.67 -8.72 -37.52
CA GLN A 100 13.72 -10.13 -37.18
C GLN A 100 12.81 -10.98 -38.09
N LEU A 101 11.60 -10.48 -38.39
CA LEU A 101 10.69 -11.14 -39.34
C LEU A 101 11.29 -11.21 -40.74
N GLN A 102 11.91 -10.12 -41.22
CA GLN A 102 12.59 -10.11 -42.52
C GLN A 102 13.78 -11.07 -42.56
N GLU A 103 14.55 -11.19 -41.47
CA GLU A 103 15.64 -12.16 -41.37
C GLU A 103 15.11 -13.60 -41.44
N TYR A 104 13.99 -13.92 -40.79
CA TYR A 104 13.35 -15.22 -40.90
C TYR A 104 12.88 -15.51 -42.33
N GLU A 105 12.23 -14.54 -42.98
CA GLU A 105 11.81 -14.68 -44.37
C GLU A 105 13.00 -14.91 -45.32
N GLN A 106 14.10 -14.17 -45.14
CA GLN A 106 15.34 -14.35 -45.90
C GLN A 106 16.01 -15.71 -45.65
N ALA A 107 15.92 -16.22 -44.42
CA ALA A 107 16.38 -17.57 -44.06
C ALA A 107 15.44 -18.68 -44.57
N GLY A 108 14.34 -18.33 -45.25
CA GLY A 108 13.33 -19.27 -45.74
C GLY A 108 12.43 -19.85 -44.63
N ILE A 109 12.45 -19.24 -43.44
CA ILE A 109 11.61 -19.61 -42.30
C ILE A 109 10.34 -18.77 -42.38
N ASN A 110 9.20 -19.43 -42.64
CA ASN A 110 7.92 -18.74 -42.61
C ASN A 110 7.53 -18.44 -41.14
N PRO A 111 7.39 -17.16 -40.73
CA PRO A 111 7.12 -16.79 -39.35
C PRO A 111 5.76 -17.31 -38.86
N ASP A 112 4.77 -17.44 -39.73
CA ASP A 112 3.46 -17.99 -39.35
C ASP A 112 3.54 -19.48 -39.02
N VAL A 113 4.42 -20.22 -39.71
CA VAL A 113 4.64 -21.65 -39.43
C VAL A 113 5.45 -21.81 -38.15
N LEU A 114 6.47 -20.95 -37.95
CA LEU A 114 7.26 -20.93 -36.72
C LEU A 114 6.38 -20.61 -35.50
N ASN A 115 5.52 -19.58 -35.58
CA ASN A 115 4.61 -19.22 -34.51
C ASN A 115 3.63 -20.35 -34.18
N LYS A 116 3.03 -20.99 -35.19
CA LYS A 116 2.17 -22.17 -34.98
C LYS A 116 2.92 -23.32 -34.34
N PHE A 117 4.17 -23.56 -34.73
CA PHE A 117 5.01 -24.59 -34.13
C PHE A 117 5.35 -24.27 -32.67
N LEU A 118 5.71 -23.02 -32.38
CA LEU A 118 5.99 -22.54 -31.03
C LEU A 118 4.74 -22.63 -30.13
N GLU A 119 3.57 -22.25 -30.62
CA GLU A 119 2.31 -22.38 -29.88
C GLU A 119 1.92 -23.84 -29.56
N GLN A 120 2.30 -24.76 -30.44
CA GLN A 120 2.07 -26.19 -30.25
C GLN A 120 3.20 -26.88 -29.48
N HIS A 121 4.30 -26.18 -29.21
CA HIS A 121 5.43 -26.75 -28.52
C HIS A 121 5.06 -27.01 -27.05
N PRO A 122 5.25 -28.24 -26.52
CA PRO A 122 4.78 -28.61 -25.19
C PRO A 122 5.40 -27.75 -24.08
N ALA A 123 6.66 -27.31 -24.25
CA ALA A 123 7.30 -26.41 -23.29
C ALA A 123 6.63 -25.02 -23.24
N ILE A 124 6.15 -24.49 -24.37
CA ILE A 124 5.46 -23.19 -24.42
C ILE A 124 4.05 -23.33 -23.86
N GLN A 125 3.36 -24.44 -24.13
CA GLN A 125 2.06 -24.70 -23.51
C GLN A 125 2.18 -24.84 -21.99
N TYR A 126 3.19 -25.56 -21.52
CA TYR A 126 3.48 -25.65 -20.09
C TYR A 126 3.83 -24.29 -19.48
N ALA A 127 4.66 -23.50 -20.15
CA ALA A 127 5.00 -22.15 -19.70
C ALA A 127 3.75 -21.24 -19.63
N LYS A 128 2.90 -21.24 -20.67
CA LYS A 128 1.63 -20.48 -20.67
C LYS A 128 0.69 -20.94 -19.56
N GLN A 129 0.60 -22.25 -19.31
CA GLN A 129 -0.22 -22.79 -18.24
C GLN A 129 0.32 -22.37 -16.86
N MET A 130 1.64 -22.43 -16.67
CA MET A 130 2.29 -21.99 -15.43
C MET A 130 2.10 -20.48 -15.21
N GLU A 131 2.27 -19.67 -16.25
CA GLU A 131 2.05 -18.21 -16.18
C GLU A 131 0.59 -17.88 -15.86
N ALA A 132 -0.36 -18.57 -16.51
CA ALA A 132 -1.77 -18.42 -16.20
C ALA A 132 -2.07 -18.78 -14.74
N GLN A 133 -1.50 -19.89 -14.24
CA GLN A 133 -1.66 -20.33 -12.87
C GLN A 133 -1.04 -19.34 -11.86
N GLN A 134 0.15 -18.79 -12.15
CA GLN A 134 0.76 -17.75 -11.33
C GLN A 134 -0.10 -16.49 -11.30
N ARG A 135 -0.58 -16.03 -12.46
CA ARG A 135 -1.43 -14.84 -12.55
C ARG A 135 -2.75 -15.02 -11.79
N GLU A 136 -3.36 -16.20 -11.86
CA GLU A 136 -4.55 -16.51 -11.05
C GLU A 136 -4.23 -16.52 -9.55
N GLN A 137 -3.08 -17.08 -9.16
CA GLN A 137 -2.65 -17.14 -7.77
C GLN A 137 -2.29 -15.76 -7.22
N GLU A 138 -1.64 -14.90 -8.01
CA GLU A 138 -1.37 -13.50 -7.67
C GLU A 138 -2.66 -12.70 -7.50
N ARG A 139 -3.62 -12.86 -8.43
CA ARG A 139 -4.94 -12.23 -8.29
C ARG A 139 -5.63 -12.66 -7.02
N PHE A 140 -5.66 -13.96 -6.74
CA PHE A 140 -6.25 -14.49 -5.51
C PHE A 140 -5.54 -13.96 -4.26
N GLN A 141 -4.21 -13.90 -4.24
CA GLN A 141 -3.46 -13.35 -3.12
C GLN A 141 -3.73 -11.86 -2.92
N ASN A 142 -3.82 -11.08 -3.99
CA ASN A 142 -4.14 -9.66 -3.90
C ASN A 142 -5.55 -9.45 -3.34
N GLU A 143 -6.54 -10.20 -3.82
CA GLU A 143 -7.91 -10.16 -3.27
C GLU A 143 -7.97 -10.58 -1.80
N ALA A 144 -7.22 -11.62 -1.42
CA ALA A 144 -7.14 -12.08 -0.04
C ALA A 144 -6.48 -11.03 0.86
N ASN A 145 -5.39 -10.41 0.41
CA ASN A 145 -4.69 -9.37 1.14
C ASN A 145 -5.57 -8.13 1.33
N GLU A 146 -6.31 -7.72 0.29
CA GLU A 146 -7.30 -6.65 0.38
C GLU A 146 -8.39 -6.99 1.40
N PHE A 147 -8.93 -8.21 1.35
CA PHE A 147 -9.95 -8.68 2.28
C PHE A 147 -9.47 -8.66 3.74
N PHE A 148 -8.29 -9.22 4.04
CA PHE A 148 -7.77 -9.26 5.41
C PHE A 148 -7.29 -7.90 5.90
N SER A 149 -6.97 -6.97 5.00
CA SER A 149 -6.67 -5.58 5.37
C SER A 149 -7.93 -4.84 5.85
N GLU A 150 -9.05 -5.05 5.19
CA GLU A 150 -10.36 -4.47 5.57
C GLU A 150 -10.99 -5.18 6.77
N PHE A 151 -10.79 -6.50 6.88
CA PHE A 151 -11.35 -7.35 7.94
C PHE A 151 -10.26 -8.13 8.69
N PRO A 152 -9.37 -7.46 9.46
CA PRO A 152 -8.23 -8.12 10.12
C PRO A 152 -8.62 -9.12 11.21
N ASN A 153 -9.87 -9.05 11.70
CA ASN A 153 -10.39 -9.93 12.74
C ASN A 153 -11.07 -11.18 12.20
N VAL A 154 -11.28 -11.28 10.88
CA VAL A 154 -11.91 -12.44 10.25
C VAL A 154 -10.83 -13.44 9.88
N LYS A 155 -10.96 -14.69 10.34
CA LYS A 155 -10.06 -15.77 9.92
C LYS A 155 -10.60 -16.47 8.69
N ALA A 156 -9.73 -17.15 7.94
CA ALA A 156 -10.13 -17.88 6.74
C ALA A 156 -11.22 -18.94 7.05
N GLU A 157 -11.19 -19.54 8.23
CA GLU A 157 -12.15 -20.56 8.67
C GLU A 157 -13.53 -19.97 9.00
N ASP A 158 -13.61 -18.66 9.29
CA ASP A 158 -14.85 -17.97 9.62
C ASP A 158 -15.61 -17.52 8.36
N ILE A 159 -14.99 -17.65 7.18
CA ILE A 159 -15.59 -17.30 5.89
C ILE A 159 -16.61 -18.37 5.51
N GLN A 160 -17.87 -17.97 5.40
CA GLN A 160 -18.96 -18.88 5.03
C GLN A 160 -18.74 -19.46 3.62
N PRO A 161 -19.04 -20.76 3.38
CA PRO A 161 -18.83 -21.40 2.09
C PRO A 161 -19.59 -20.73 0.93
N GLU A 162 -20.70 -20.06 1.24
CA GLU A 162 -21.52 -19.33 0.27
C GLU A 162 -20.78 -18.12 -0.33
N VAL A 163 -19.80 -17.55 0.38
CA VAL A 163 -18.92 -16.49 -0.11
C VAL A 163 -18.06 -17.00 -1.26
N PHE A 164 -17.41 -18.16 -1.08
CA PHE A 164 -16.60 -18.79 -2.13
C PHE A 164 -17.43 -19.23 -3.33
N GLN A 165 -18.69 -19.64 -3.12
CA GLN A 165 -19.60 -19.97 -4.21
C GLN A 165 -19.96 -18.73 -5.05
N LEU A 166 -20.18 -17.58 -4.41
CA LEU A 166 -20.43 -16.32 -5.12
C LEU A 166 -19.20 -15.85 -5.90
N GLN A 167 -18.00 -16.03 -5.37
CA GLN A 167 -16.75 -15.75 -6.06
C GLN A 167 -16.63 -16.62 -7.33
N GLN A 168 -16.82 -17.94 -7.22
CA GLN A 168 -16.69 -18.85 -8.37
C GLN A 168 -17.80 -18.69 -9.42
N GLN A 169 -19.06 -18.52 -9.01
CA GLN A 169 -20.20 -18.52 -9.93
C GLN A 169 -20.44 -17.15 -10.59
N LYS A 170 -20.14 -16.06 -9.89
CA LYS A 170 -20.44 -14.70 -10.36
C LYS A 170 -19.20 -13.87 -10.66
N GLY A 171 -18.00 -14.40 -10.38
CA GLY A 171 -16.75 -13.66 -10.55
C GLY A 171 -16.66 -12.43 -9.65
N LEU A 172 -17.32 -12.45 -8.50
CA LEU A 172 -17.25 -11.37 -7.51
C LEU A 172 -15.93 -11.48 -6.73
N SER A 173 -15.35 -10.35 -6.32
CA SER A 173 -14.19 -10.36 -5.42
C SER A 173 -14.58 -10.99 -4.07
N LEU A 174 -13.59 -11.55 -3.37
CA LEU A 174 -13.79 -12.16 -2.05
C LEU A 174 -14.46 -11.18 -1.07
N LEU A 175 -14.04 -9.91 -1.11
CA LEU A 175 -14.58 -8.82 -0.30
C LEU A 175 -16.06 -8.56 -0.59
N ASP A 176 -16.43 -8.40 -1.88
CA ASP A 176 -17.82 -8.12 -2.26
C ASP A 176 -18.74 -9.29 -1.93
N ALA A 177 -18.27 -10.52 -2.17
CA ALA A 177 -19.00 -11.72 -1.82
C ALA A 177 -19.26 -11.80 -0.31
N TYR A 178 -18.26 -11.50 0.51
CA TYR A 178 -18.37 -11.51 1.97
C TYR A 178 -19.34 -10.44 2.49
N LEU A 179 -19.25 -9.21 1.97
CA LEU A 179 -20.16 -8.13 2.29
C LEU A 179 -21.61 -8.49 1.95
N ARG A 180 -21.83 -9.13 0.80
CA ARG A 180 -23.17 -9.49 0.33
C ARG A 180 -23.82 -10.56 1.19
N VAL A 181 -23.06 -11.56 1.62
CA VAL A 181 -23.55 -12.63 2.52
C VAL A 181 -23.82 -12.07 3.91
N ASN A 182 -22.91 -11.25 4.44
CA ASN A 182 -23.00 -10.71 5.80
C ASN A 182 -23.79 -9.39 5.90
N TYR A 183 -24.36 -8.89 4.80
CA TYR A 183 -25.09 -7.63 4.80
C TYR A 183 -26.19 -7.59 5.87
N LYS A 184 -26.96 -8.68 6.02
CA LYS A 184 -28.03 -8.79 7.02
C LYS A 184 -27.51 -8.91 8.45
N SER A 185 -26.38 -9.58 8.67
CA SER A 185 -25.81 -9.70 10.02
C SER A 185 -25.22 -8.36 10.47
N PHE A 186 -24.57 -7.62 9.57
CA PHE A 186 -24.07 -6.27 9.84
C PHE A 186 -25.19 -5.30 10.19
N SER A 187 -26.32 -5.33 9.47
CA SER A 187 -27.45 -4.45 9.78
C SER A 187 -28.05 -4.75 11.17
N GLN A 188 -28.22 -6.04 11.51
CA GLN A 188 -28.73 -6.43 12.83
C GLN A 188 -27.76 -6.10 13.97
N GLN A 189 -26.46 -6.29 13.78
CA GLN A 189 -25.45 -5.93 14.77
C GLN A 189 -25.39 -4.42 14.99
N ALA A 190 -25.48 -3.61 13.92
CA ALA A 190 -25.51 -2.16 14.02
C ALA A 190 -26.74 -1.67 14.80
N GLU A 191 -27.92 -2.26 14.55
CA GLU A 191 -29.13 -1.98 15.32
C GLU A 191 -28.97 -2.34 16.79
N GLN A 192 -28.45 -3.55 17.09
CA GLN A 192 -28.23 -3.98 18.49
C GLN A 192 -27.22 -3.11 19.23
N GLN A 193 -26.11 -2.74 18.59
CA GLN A 193 -25.14 -1.82 19.18
C GLN A 193 -25.74 -0.44 19.42
N THR A 194 -26.62 0.03 18.53
CA THR A 194 -27.33 1.29 18.71
C THR A 194 -28.28 1.22 19.90
N ILE A 195 -29.05 0.13 20.04
CA ILE A 195 -29.94 -0.10 21.18
C ILE A 195 -29.12 -0.17 22.49
N GLN A 196 -27.99 -0.89 22.51
CA GLN A 196 -27.13 -0.98 23.69
C GLN A 196 -26.51 0.38 24.05
N LYS A 197 -26.07 1.18 23.07
CA LYS A 197 -25.58 2.54 23.31
C LYS A 197 -26.69 3.45 23.86
N LEU A 198 -27.91 3.35 23.34
CA LEU A 198 -29.06 4.10 23.86
C LEU A 198 -29.40 3.70 25.30
N GLN A 199 -29.39 2.41 25.63
CA GLN A 199 -29.61 1.91 26.99
C GLN A 199 -28.47 2.32 27.93
N SER A 200 -27.22 2.20 27.49
CA SER A 200 -26.04 2.65 28.23
C SER A 200 -26.08 4.15 28.49
N ASN A 201 -26.45 4.98 27.50
CA ASN A 201 -26.62 6.42 27.67
C ASN A 201 -27.78 6.75 28.62
N ALA A 202 -28.89 6.01 28.55
CA ALA A 202 -30.01 6.18 29.48
C ALA A 202 -29.62 5.83 30.93
N LEU A 203 -28.76 4.84 31.14
CA LEU A 203 -28.27 4.42 32.46
C LEU A 203 -27.09 5.25 32.98
N SER A 204 -26.27 5.80 32.10
CA SER A 204 -25.03 6.54 32.44
C SER A 204 -25.17 8.05 32.37
N SER A 205 -26.27 8.58 31.82
CA SER A 205 -26.54 10.03 31.82
C SER A 205 -26.91 10.49 33.24
N PRO A 206 -26.01 11.21 33.95
CA PRO A 206 -26.34 11.84 35.22
C PRO A 206 -27.06 13.15 34.88
N GLY A 207 -28.34 13.08 34.50
CA GLY A 207 -29.02 14.29 34.03
C GLY A 207 -30.41 14.18 33.45
N ALA A 208 -31.09 13.04 33.55
CA ALA A 208 -32.55 13.02 33.47
C ALA A 208 -33.05 12.36 34.75
N LEU A 209 -33.51 13.19 35.70
CA LEU A 209 -34.06 12.84 37.01
C LEU A 209 -33.03 12.65 38.14
N GLY A 210 -32.45 13.77 38.59
CA GLY A 210 -32.62 14.05 40.01
C GLY A 210 -34.12 14.01 40.28
N GLY A 211 -34.58 12.99 41.01
CA GLY A 211 -35.99 12.65 41.25
C GLY A 211 -36.75 13.70 42.05
N GLY A 212 -36.89 14.91 41.50
CA GLY A 212 -38.01 15.78 41.77
C GLY A 212 -39.02 15.54 40.67
N GLU A 213 -40.12 14.90 41.01
CA GLU A 213 -41.31 14.81 40.18
C GLU A 213 -41.74 16.25 39.85
N VAL A 214 -41.30 16.80 38.72
CA VAL A 214 -41.88 18.02 38.17
C VAL A 214 -43.21 17.60 37.58
N ASN A 215 -44.19 17.44 38.46
CA ASN A 215 -45.59 17.54 38.09
C ASN A 215 -45.73 18.89 37.40
N HIS A 216 -45.83 18.89 36.07
CA HIS A 216 -46.29 20.03 35.30
C HIS A 216 -47.77 20.22 35.62
N ASN A 217 -48.00 20.73 36.80
CA ASN A 217 -49.31 21.00 37.31
C ASN A 217 -49.74 22.35 36.75
N THR A 218 -50.16 22.32 35.49
CA THR A 218 -50.68 23.47 34.75
C THR A 218 -52.07 23.89 35.24
N SER A 219 -52.62 23.19 36.24
CA SER A 219 -53.92 23.50 36.84
C SER A 219 -53.75 24.08 38.25
N ILE A 220 -54.23 25.32 38.43
CA ILE A 220 -54.25 26.04 39.70
C ILE A 220 -54.89 25.21 40.83
N SER A 221 -55.87 24.37 40.49
CA SER A 221 -56.63 23.52 41.41
C SER A 221 -55.82 22.45 42.14
N SER A 222 -54.60 22.18 41.69
CA SER A 222 -53.76 21.13 42.26
C SER A 222 -52.48 21.68 42.88
N LEU A 223 -52.36 23.01 43.01
CA LEU A 223 -51.31 23.66 43.79
C LEU A 223 -51.58 23.52 45.29
N SER A 224 -50.50 23.44 46.08
CA SER A 224 -50.63 23.56 47.54
C SER A 224 -51.09 24.98 47.91
N SER A 225 -51.77 25.15 49.03
CA SER A 225 -52.26 26.48 49.46
C SER A 225 -51.12 27.51 49.60
N LYS A 226 -49.92 27.05 49.91
CA LYS A 226 -48.72 27.89 50.03
C LYS A 226 -48.22 28.36 48.65
N ASP A 227 -48.18 27.45 47.68
CA ASP A 227 -47.74 27.78 46.32
C ASP A 227 -48.77 28.63 45.59
N PHE A 228 -50.05 28.40 45.84
CA PHE A 228 -51.14 29.26 45.36
C PHE A 228 -51.01 30.68 45.92
N SER A 229 -50.78 30.83 47.22
CA SER A 229 -50.64 32.16 47.85
C SER A 229 -49.43 32.92 47.29
N SER A 230 -48.31 32.24 47.10
CA SER A 230 -47.11 32.82 46.48
C SER A 230 -47.36 33.26 45.03
N LEU A 231 -48.12 32.46 44.27
CA LEU A 231 -48.46 32.77 42.88
C LEU A 231 -49.42 33.97 42.80
N VAL A 232 -50.39 34.06 43.71
CA VAL A 232 -51.28 35.23 43.84
C VAL A 232 -50.48 36.49 44.20
N ASP A 233 -49.56 36.40 45.15
CA ASP A 233 -48.70 37.52 45.54
C ASP A 233 -47.82 38.01 44.38
N GLN A 234 -47.28 37.09 43.57
CA GLN A 234 -46.48 37.44 42.38
C GLN A 234 -47.33 38.11 41.28
N VAL A 235 -48.58 37.69 41.10
CA VAL A 235 -49.52 38.35 40.17
C VAL A 235 -49.92 39.73 40.69
N LEU A 236 -50.19 39.88 42.00
CA LEU A 236 -50.52 41.16 42.62
C LEU A 236 -49.36 42.17 42.59
N ARG A 237 -48.11 41.68 42.65
CA ARG A 237 -46.89 42.48 42.44
C ARG A 237 -46.61 42.79 40.97
N GLY A 238 -47.38 42.21 40.05
CA GLY A 238 -47.27 42.45 38.61
C GLY A 238 -46.11 41.73 37.93
N GLU A 239 -45.47 40.77 38.61
CA GLU A 239 -44.30 40.03 38.12
C GLU A 239 -44.70 38.95 37.10
N ARG A 240 -45.96 38.51 37.10
CA ARG A 240 -46.54 37.63 36.08
C ARG A 240 -47.81 38.26 35.48
N LYS A 241 -47.81 38.48 34.16
CA LYS A 241 -48.93 39.11 33.42
C LYS A 241 -49.89 38.13 32.75
N GLN A 242 -49.58 36.83 32.72
CA GLN A 242 -50.46 35.81 32.18
C GLN A 242 -50.36 34.55 33.06
N LEU A 243 -51.52 33.97 33.35
CA LEU A 243 -51.70 32.65 33.96
C LEU A 243 -51.72 31.60 32.85
#